data_AF-A0A2E2VC58-F1
#
_entry.id   AF-A0A2E2VC58-F1
#
_cell.length_a   1.000
_cell.length_b   1.000
_cell.length_c   1.000
_cell.angle_alpha   90.00
_cell.angle_beta   90.00
_cell.angle_gamma   90.00
#
_symmetry.space_group_name_H-M   'P 1'
#
loop_
_entity.id
_entity.type
_entity.pdbx_description
1 polymer ?
#
loop_
_entity_poly.entity_id
_entity_poly.type
_entity_poly.pdbx_seq_one_letter_code
_entity_poly.pdbx_strand_id
1 'polypeptide(L)'
;MILGNDQLLNLKNWKNINYILSKVKILCFNRSVLKNIELSKSLKYNLKFVENFNVNISSNMIRGNILNKSFANIEPMLDKKVINYIKEKKIYV
;
A
#
# COMPACT_ATOMS: atom_id res chain seq x y z
N MET A 1 1.60 11.98 -6.43
CA MET A 1 2.09 10.66 -6.00
C MET A 1 1.11 10.07 -4.99
N ILE A 2 0.78 8.79 -5.12
CA ILE A 2 -0.13 8.09 -4.21
C ILE A 2 0.69 7.17 -3.32
N LEU A 3 0.45 7.19 -2.02
CA LEU A 3 1.19 6.37 -1.05
C LEU A 3 0.24 5.73 -0.03
N GLY A 4 0.67 4.59 0.51
CA GLY A 4 0.15 4.04 1.75
C GLY A 4 0.78 4.70 2.98
N ASN A 5 0.14 4.55 4.14
CA ASN A 5 0.64 5.08 5.41
C ASN A 5 2.02 4.50 5.80
N ASP A 6 2.23 3.21 5.50
CA ASP A 6 3.50 2.51 5.67
C ASP A 6 4.65 3.12 4.85
N GLN A 7 4.35 3.54 3.62
CA GLN A 7 5.32 4.22 2.76
C GLN A 7 5.58 5.65 3.22
N LEU A 8 4.55 6.37 3.68
CA LEU A 8 4.68 7.73 4.19
C LEU A 8 5.64 7.80 5.38
N LEU A 9 5.60 6.83 6.30
CA LEU A 9 6.53 6.73 7.43
C LEU A 9 8.00 6.67 6.99
N ASN A 10 8.27 5.92 5.93
CA ASN A 10 9.62 5.72 5.41
C ASN A 10 10.03 6.74 4.35
N LEU A 11 9.14 7.66 3.98
CA LEU A 11 9.34 8.58 2.88
C LEU A 11 10.57 9.48 3.07
N LYS A 12 10.88 9.87 4.32
CA LYS A 12 12.06 10.67 4.66
C LYS A 12 13.39 9.99 4.30
N ASN A 13 13.39 8.66 4.16
CA ASN A 13 14.56 7.86 3.83
C ASN A 13 14.72 7.65 2.31
N TRP A 14 13.80 8.16 1.49
CA TRP A 14 13.87 7.97 0.04
C TRP A 14 14.98 8.83 -0.55
N LYS A 15 15.71 8.25 -1.51
CA LYS A 15 16.74 8.97 -2.28
C LYS A 15 16.11 10.19 -2.96
N ASN A 16 16.73 11.36 -2.79
CA ASN A 16 16.30 12.64 -3.37
C ASN A 16 14.87 13.07 -2.97
N ILE A 17 14.44 12.79 -1.73
CA ILE A 17 13.07 13.12 -1.30
C ILE A 17 12.72 14.60 -1.44
N ASN A 18 13.64 15.52 -1.14
CA ASN A 18 13.40 16.96 -1.28
C ASN A 18 13.04 17.34 -2.73
N TYR A 19 13.71 16.74 -3.72
CA TYR A 19 13.39 16.96 -5.13
C TYR A 19 11.99 16.43 -5.45
N ILE A 20 11.66 15.21 -5.03
CA ILE A 20 10.34 14.62 -5.26
C ILE A 20 9.25 15.52 -4.67
N LEU A 21 9.40 15.94 -3.41
CA LEU A 21 8.43 16.80 -2.71
C LEU A 21 8.26 18.18 -3.36
N SER A 22 9.27 18.69 -4.07
CA SER A 22 9.17 19.94 -4.84
C SER A 22 8.39 19.80 -6.15
N LYS A 23 8.22 18.57 -6.65
CA LYS A 23 7.60 18.31 -7.97
C LYS A 23 6.20 17.74 -7.88
N VAL A 24 5.83 17.12 -6.76
CA VAL A 24 4.54 16.40 -6.66
C VAL A 24 3.78 16.72 -5.38
N LYS A 25 2.46 16.69 -5.48
CA LYS A 25 1.56 16.55 -4.33
C LYS A 25 1.42 15.06 -3.97
N ILE A 26 1.28 14.77 -2.69
CA ILE A 26 1.11 13.42 -2.15
C ILE A 26 -0.34 13.24 -1.69
N LEU A 27 -0.96 12.16 -2.14
CA LEU A 27 -2.22 11.66 -1.60
C LEU A 27 -1.91 10.37 -0.83
N CYS A 28 -2.11 10.38 0.48
CA CYS A 28 -1.82 9.25 1.35
C CYS A 28 -3.11 8.57 1.82
N PHE A 29 -3.22 7.27 1.58
CA PHE A 29 -4.30 6.46 2.12
C PHE A 29 -4.00 6.11 3.58
N ASN A 30 -4.78 6.68 4.49
CA ASN A 30 -4.59 6.47 5.91
C ASN A 30 -5.18 5.12 6.32
N ARG A 31 -4.35 4.08 6.33
CA ARG A 31 -4.71 2.82 7.00
C ARG A 31 -4.72 3.12 8.50
N SER A 32 -5.84 2.78 9.17
CA SER A 32 -6.19 3.04 10.58
C SER A 32 -5.18 2.59 11.65
N VAL A 33 -4.02 2.08 11.25
CA VAL A 33 -3.03 1.45 12.12
C VAL A 33 -2.08 2.46 12.77
N LEU A 34 -1.94 3.70 12.25
CA LEU A 34 -0.89 4.62 12.73
C LEU A 34 -1.39 6.08 12.74
N LYS A 35 -1.72 6.59 13.93
CA LYS A 35 -2.36 7.91 14.10
C LYS A 35 -1.39 9.10 14.28
N ASN A 36 -0.10 8.87 14.57
CA ASN A 36 0.80 9.96 15.00
C ASN A 36 2.10 9.99 14.18
N ILE A 37 2.04 10.53 12.96
CA ILE A 37 3.25 10.82 12.18
C ILE A 37 3.62 12.29 12.39
N GLU A 38 4.75 12.55 13.03
CA GLU A 38 5.36 13.87 13.02
C GLU A 38 5.92 14.17 11.63
N LEU A 39 5.12 14.88 10.84
CA LEU A 39 5.51 15.36 9.52
C LEU A 39 6.23 16.69 9.63
N SER A 40 7.33 16.84 8.89
CA SER A 40 8.00 18.13 8.74
C SER A 40 7.03 19.17 8.13
N LYS A 41 7.23 20.46 8.44
CA LYS A 41 6.37 21.54 7.93
C LYS A 41 6.25 21.53 6.40
N SER A 42 7.34 21.24 5.69
CA SER A 42 7.35 21.15 4.22
C SER A 42 6.48 20.01 3.68
N LEU A 43 6.41 18.88 4.38
CA LEU A 43 5.58 17.75 3.99
C LEU A 43 4.09 18.02 4.20
N LYS A 44 3.74 18.79 5.24
CA LYS A 44 2.33 19.13 5.55
C LYS A 44 1.64 19.90 4.43
N TYR A 45 2.35 20.78 3.71
CA TYR A 45 1.73 21.58 2.64
C TYR A 45 1.40 20.77 1.37
N ASN A 46 2.14 19.69 1.11
CA ASN A 46 1.99 18.89 -0.11
C ASN A 46 1.25 17.57 0.11
N LEU A 47 0.74 17.31 1.32
CA LEU A 47 0.12 16.04 1.69
C LEU A 47 -1.40 16.18 1.89
N LYS A 48 -2.17 15.30 1.27
CA LYS A 48 -3.59 15.10 1.55
C LYS A 48 -3.82 13.67 2.03
N PHE A 49 -4.63 13.50 3.06
CA PHE A 49 -5.03 12.18 3.54
C PHE A 49 -6.38 11.75 2.98
N VAL A 50 -6.51 10.46 2.71
CA VAL A 50 -7.79 9.77 2.50
C VAL A 50 -8.07 8.99 3.77
N GLU A 51 -8.97 9.52 4.62
CA GLU A 51 -9.26 8.97 5.95
C GLU A 51 -10.10 7.69 5.89
N ASN A 52 -10.95 7.54 4.87
CA ASN A 52 -11.92 6.46 4.78
C ASN A 52 -11.41 5.26 3.95
N PHE A 53 -10.18 4.82 4.19
CA PHE A 53 -9.59 3.69 3.48
C PHE A 53 -9.33 2.51 4.42
N ASN A 54 -10.37 1.69 4.60
CA ASN A 54 -10.33 0.53 5.50
C ASN A 54 -10.17 -0.80 4.73
N VAL A 55 -9.13 -0.89 3.90
CA VAL A 55 -8.78 -2.13 3.18
C VAL A 55 -7.56 -2.77 3.86
N ASN A 56 -7.79 -3.83 4.63
CA ASN A 56 -6.73 -4.54 5.33
C ASN A 56 -6.20 -5.76 4.53
N ILE A 57 -5.71 -5.49 3.32
CA ILE A 57 -5.12 -6.52 2.45
C ILE A 57 -3.61 -6.27 2.34
N SER A 58 -2.82 -7.34 2.26
CA SER A 58 -1.38 -7.27 2.00
C SER A 58 -0.95 -8.43 1.11
N SER A 59 0.08 -8.20 0.28
CA SER A 59 0.62 -9.26 -0.58
C SER A 59 1.25 -10.41 0.20
N ASN A 60 1.75 -10.15 1.42
CA ASN A 60 2.28 -11.20 2.29
C ASN A 60 1.17 -12.18 2.71
N MET A 61 0.02 -11.65 3.13
CA MET A 61 -1.16 -12.44 3.47
C MET A 61 -1.67 -13.23 2.26
N ILE A 62 -1.74 -12.62 1.07
CA ILE A 62 -2.16 -13.29 -0.17
C ILE A 62 -1.25 -14.47 -0.49
N ARG A 63 0.08 -14.25 -0.52
CA ARG A 63 1.04 -15.33 -0.82
C ARG A 63 0.97 -16.46 0.21
N GLY A 64 0.83 -16.13 1.49
CA GLY A 64 0.63 -17.15 2.54
C GLY A 64 -0.59 -18.02 2.30
N ASN A 65 -1.72 -17.43 1.89
CA ASN A 65 -2.92 -18.20 1.55
C ASN A 65 -2.73 -19.06 0.29
N ILE A 66 -2.01 -18.57 -0.73
CA ILE A 66 -1.69 -19.35 -1.95
C ILE A 66 -0.84 -20.57 -1.60
N LEU A 67 0.23 -20.40 -0.81
CA LEU A 67 1.11 -21.48 -0.37
C LEU A 67 0.35 -22.54 0.45
N ASN A 68 -0.62 -22.11 1.25
CA ASN A 68 -1.52 -22.99 2.00
C ASN A 68 -2.69 -23.55 1.17
N LYS A 69 -2.66 -23.39 -0.17
CA LYS A 69 -3.71 -23.81 -1.12
C LYS A 69 -5.11 -23.28 -0.78
N SER A 70 -5.19 -22.19 -0.03
CA SER A 70 -6.41 -21.59 0.50
C SER A 70 -6.93 -20.47 -0.41
N PHE A 71 -7.20 -20.80 -1.68
CA PHE A 71 -7.61 -19.80 -2.69
C PHE A 71 -8.96 -19.12 -2.38
N ALA A 72 -9.89 -19.81 -1.71
CA ALA A 72 -11.16 -19.22 -1.28
C ALA A 72 -10.97 -17.97 -0.39
N ASN A 73 -9.89 -17.92 0.39
CA ASN A 73 -9.60 -16.80 1.28
C ASN A 73 -9.12 -15.54 0.52
N ILE A 74 -8.62 -15.68 -0.72
CA ILE A 74 -8.12 -14.55 -1.52
C ILE A 74 -9.11 -14.09 -2.59
N GLU A 75 -10.17 -14.85 -2.87
CA GLU A 75 -11.25 -14.46 -3.79
C GLU A 75 -11.89 -13.10 -3.47
N PRO A 76 -12.19 -12.74 -2.20
CA PRO A 76 -12.71 -11.41 -1.90
C PRO A 76 -11.63 -10.30 -1.93
N MET A 77 -10.36 -10.67 -2.09
CA MET A 77 -9.22 -9.74 -1.99
C MET A 77 -8.66 -9.30 -3.35
N LEU A 78 -8.91 -10.08 -4.39
CA LEU A 78 -8.31 -9.91 -5.71
C LEU A 78 -9.35 -10.09 -6.81
N ASP A 79 -9.11 -9.42 -7.94
CA ASP A 79 -9.89 -9.65 -9.14
C ASP A 79 -9.74 -11.11 -9.62
N LYS A 80 -10.85 -11.72 -10.06
CA LYS A 80 -10.89 -13.10 -10.53
C LYS A 80 -9.89 -13.38 -11.66
N LYS A 81 -9.64 -12.41 -12.56
CA LYS A 81 -8.65 -12.54 -13.64
C LYS A 81 -7.24 -12.66 -13.09
N VAL A 82 -6.91 -11.94 -12.02
CA VAL A 82 -5.60 -12.03 -11.35
C VAL A 82 -5.43 -13.39 -10.69
N ILE A 83 -6.48 -13.90 -10.03
CA ILE A 83 -6.47 -15.23 -9.40
C ILE A 83 -6.27 -16.32 -10.46
N ASN A 84 -7.00 -16.24 -11.58
CA ASN A 84 -6.86 -17.19 -12.68
C ASN A 84 -5.44 -17.15 -13.25
N TYR A 85 -4.89 -15.96 -13.47
CA TYR A 85 -3.52 -15.81 -13.96
C TYR A 85 -2.48 -16.44 -13.02
N ILE A 86 -2.62 -16.23 -11.69
CA ILE A 86 -1.76 -16.85 -10.69
C ILE A 86 -1.83 -18.38 -10.77
N LYS A 87 -3.02 -18.96 -10.90
CA LYS A 87 -3.22 -20.42 -11.01
C LYS A 87 -2.64 -20.98 -12.31
N GLU A 88 -2.93 -20.36 -13.45
CA GLU A 88 -2.48 -20.79 -14.78
C GLU A 88 -0.95 -20.74 -14.92
N LYS A 89 -0.33 -19.68 -14.40
CA LYS A 89 1.13 -19.46 -14.48
C LYS A 89 1.89 -20.05 -13.29
N LYS A 90 1.20 -20.69 -12.34
CA LYS A 90 1.80 -21.28 -11.12
C LYS A 90 2.68 -20.27 -10.36
N ILE A 91 2.23 -19.02 -10.23
CA ILE A 91 2.97 -17.99 -9.52
C ILE A 91 2.84 -18.22 -8.01
N TYR A 92 3.95 -18.18 -7.28
CA TYR A 92 4.02 -18.44 -5.83
C TYR A 92 3.69 -19.89 -5.41
N VAL A 93 3.73 -20.84 -6.34
CA VAL A 93 3.51 -22.28 -6.12
C VAL A 93 4.83 -23.03 -6.15
#